data_AF-F9P724-F1
#
_entry.id   AF-F9P724-F1
#
_cell.length_a   1.000
_cell.length_b   1.000
_cell.length_c   1.000
_cell.angle_alpha   90.00
_cell.angle_beta   90.00
_cell.angle_gamma   90.00
#
_symmetry.space_group_name_H-M   'P 1'
#
loop_
_entity.id
_entity.type
_entity.pdbx_description
1 polymer ?
#
loop_
_entity_poly.entity_id
_entity_poly.type
_entity_poly.pdbx_seq_one_letter_code
_entity_poly.pdbx_strand_id
1 'polypeptide(L)'
;MDYESSQYLQGYKPADYKLSAAVYFVSNPNQIDKVINTVKKSKIDWKQTDLVKNSKAFEAVSSSVTSFKQIINVLTFSIIIGSIIVLSLILMFWLRERIYEIGVLLSLGISKAMIISQFILELVIISVFSMALASISGSYISTMVFKGFIKGGQQQDSSSAIFENIVPHLHASTILMTYGILLIIILLAVVGSSSIILHKNQKIF
;
A
#
# COMPACT_ATOMS: atom_id res chain seq x y z
N MET A 1 22.51 -41.61 12.20
CA MET A 1 22.17 -42.77 13.06
C MET A 1 20.67 -42.82 13.19
N ASP A 2 20.08 -44.00 13.05
CA ASP A 2 18.63 -44.20 13.21
C ASP A 2 18.23 -43.97 14.69
N TYR A 3 16.98 -43.52 14.91
CA TYR A 3 16.43 -43.22 16.23
C TYR A 3 16.45 -44.46 17.15
N GLU A 4 16.10 -45.63 16.64
CA GLU A 4 16.09 -46.87 17.42
C GLU A 4 17.51 -47.26 17.86
N SER A 5 18.47 -47.20 16.94
CA SER A 5 19.88 -47.43 17.23
C SER A 5 20.42 -46.48 18.32
N SER A 6 19.95 -45.24 18.34
CA SER A 6 20.40 -44.23 19.31
C SER A 6 19.80 -44.45 20.70
N GLN A 7 18.54 -44.91 20.78
CA GLN A 7 17.85 -45.21 22.03
C GLN A 7 18.40 -46.48 22.69
N TYR A 8 18.78 -47.48 21.89
CA TYR A 8 19.40 -48.71 22.38
C TYR A 8 20.76 -48.46 23.07
N LEU A 9 21.57 -47.55 22.53
CA LEU A 9 22.88 -47.17 23.09
C LEU A 9 22.78 -46.38 24.41
N GLN A 10 21.62 -45.79 24.72
CA GLN A 10 21.36 -45.11 26.00
C GLN A 10 20.68 -46.02 27.04
N GLY A 11 20.51 -47.32 26.74
CA GLY A 11 19.94 -48.30 27.68
C GLY A 11 18.42 -48.26 27.81
N TYR A 12 17.71 -47.61 26.88
CA TYR A 12 16.25 -47.56 26.89
C TYR A 12 15.62 -48.76 26.18
N LYS A 13 14.56 -49.34 26.77
CA LYS A 13 13.80 -50.46 26.18
C LYS A 13 12.84 -49.95 25.10
N PRO A 14 12.53 -50.73 24.05
CA PRO A 14 11.70 -50.33 22.91
C PRO A 14 10.23 -49.99 23.25
N ALA A 15 9.81 -50.12 24.51
CA ALA A 15 8.46 -49.79 24.98
C ALA A 15 8.35 -48.39 25.64
N ASP A 16 9.46 -47.71 25.90
CA ASP A 16 9.48 -46.37 26.51
C ASP A 16 9.62 -45.28 25.44
N TYR A 17 8.51 -44.97 24.76
CA TYR A 17 8.44 -43.87 23.79
C TYR A 17 8.63 -42.51 24.49
N LYS A 18 9.87 -42.01 24.54
CA LYS A 18 10.16 -40.65 24.97
C LYS A 18 10.10 -39.70 23.76
N LEU A 19 9.15 -38.77 23.81
CA LEU A 19 8.99 -37.72 22.80
C LEU A 19 10.22 -36.80 22.79
N SER A 20 11.04 -36.87 21.74
CA SER A 20 12.30 -36.11 21.66
C SER A 20 12.11 -34.66 21.21
N ALA A 21 11.09 -34.38 20.39
CA ALA A 21 10.73 -33.03 19.95
C ALA A 21 9.28 -33.01 19.42
N ALA A 22 8.54 -31.94 19.73
CA ALA A 22 7.26 -31.65 19.11
C ALA A 22 7.25 -30.20 18.61
N VAL A 23 6.96 -30.02 17.32
CA VAL A 23 6.90 -28.72 16.66
C VAL A 23 5.44 -28.37 16.43
N TYR A 24 5.00 -27.26 17.01
CA TYR A 24 3.64 -26.75 16.86
C TYR A 24 3.65 -25.46 16.03
N PHE A 25 2.82 -25.41 15.00
CA PHE A 25 2.64 -24.23 14.16
C PHE A 25 1.44 -23.43 14.67
N VAL A 26 1.62 -22.13 14.86
CA VAL A 26 0.54 -21.21 15.26
C VAL A 26 0.15 -20.37 14.04
N SER A 27 -1.11 -20.45 13.63
CA SER A 27 -1.63 -19.77 12.43
C SER A 27 -1.62 -18.24 12.52
N ASN A 28 -1.64 -17.68 13.74
CA ASN A 28 -1.56 -16.24 13.97
C ASN A 28 -0.33 -15.88 14.84
N PRO A 29 0.69 -15.22 14.27
CA PRO A 29 1.95 -14.92 14.97
C PRO A 29 1.76 -14.02 16.19
N ASN A 30 0.73 -13.16 16.20
CA ASN A 30 0.41 -12.28 17.35
C ASN A 30 -0.13 -13.06 18.56
N GLN A 31 -0.46 -14.35 18.39
CA GLN A 31 -0.98 -15.20 19.45
C GLN A 31 0.08 -16.16 20.01
N ILE A 32 1.30 -16.18 19.46
CA ILE A 32 2.37 -17.09 19.90
C ILE A 32 2.65 -16.93 21.40
N ASP A 33 2.71 -15.71 21.91
CA ASP A 33 2.92 -15.47 23.35
C ASP A 33 1.75 -15.97 24.21
N LYS A 34 0.52 -15.87 23.70
CA LYS A 34 -0.69 -16.36 24.37
C LYS A 34 -0.76 -17.89 24.38
N VAL A 35 -0.36 -18.53 23.29
CA VAL A 35 -0.28 -19.98 23.15
C VAL A 35 0.83 -20.52 24.05
N ILE A 36 2.03 -19.92 24.06
CA ILE A 36 3.13 -20.30 24.96
C ILE A 36 2.70 -20.21 26.42
N ASN A 37 2.01 -19.15 26.82
CA ASN A 37 1.54 -18.98 28.19
C ASN A 37 0.45 -20.00 28.57
N THR A 38 -0.40 -20.39 27.61
CA THR A 38 -1.44 -21.41 27.82
C THR A 38 -0.84 -22.81 27.94
N VAL A 39 0.16 -23.11 27.10
CA VAL A 39 0.89 -24.39 27.12
C VAL A 39 1.69 -24.52 28.42
N LYS A 40 2.37 -23.46 28.88
CA LYS A 40 3.07 -23.43 30.18
C LYS A 40 2.18 -23.70 31.39
N LYS A 41 0.88 -23.41 31.32
CA LYS A 41 -0.11 -23.69 32.38
C LYS A 41 -0.60 -25.15 32.40
N SER A 42 -0.22 -25.96 31.42
CA SER A 42 -0.60 -27.38 31.35
C SER A 42 0.30 -28.24 32.24
N LYS A 43 -0.23 -29.40 32.70
CA LYS A 43 0.45 -30.37 33.59
C LYS A 43 1.56 -31.17 32.87
N ILE A 44 2.49 -30.49 32.21
CA ILE A 44 3.67 -31.11 31.58
C ILE A 44 4.84 -30.96 32.55
N ASP A 45 5.66 -32.01 32.71
CA ASP A 45 6.84 -31.98 33.57
C ASP A 45 7.98 -31.21 32.89
N TRP A 46 8.00 -29.89 33.10
CA TRP A 46 8.92 -28.93 32.49
C TRP A 46 10.40 -29.11 32.89
N LYS A 47 10.74 -30.08 33.74
CA LYS A 47 12.12 -30.35 34.15
C LYS A 47 12.96 -31.07 33.08
N GLN A 48 12.32 -31.71 32.11
CA GLN A 48 13.00 -32.49 31.05
C GLN A 48 12.72 -31.98 29.62
N THR A 49 12.02 -30.84 29.48
CA THR A 49 11.58 -30.32 28.17
C THR A 49 11.83 -28.82 28.05
N ASP A 50 12.70 -28.41 27.12
CA ASP A 50 12.95 -27.01 26.82
C ASP A 50 11.95 -26.47 25.78
N LEU A 51 11.26 -25.39 26.15
CA LEU A 51 10.36 -24.69 25.24
C LEU A 51 11.11 -23.58 24.51
N VAL A 52 11.58 -23.85 23.29
CA VAL A 52 12.31 -22.89 22.47
C VAL A 52 11.35 -22.14 21.55
N LYS A 53 11.10 -20.85 21.83
CA LYS A 53 10.38 -19.95 20.92
C LYS A 53 11.31 -19.61 19.74
N ASN A 54 11.07 -20.21 18.58
CA ASN A 54 11.75 -19.78 17.35
C ASN A 54 11.01 -18.59 16.71
N SER A 55 11.10 -17.41 17.34
CA SER A 55 10.49 -16.17 16.82
C SER A 55 11.49 -15.24 16.14
N LYS A 56 12.80 -15.44 16.30
CA LYS A 56 13.83 -14.55 15.73
C LYS A 56 13.79 -14.49 14.20
N ALA A 57 13.56 -15.62 13.53
CA ALA A 57 13.43 -15.66 12.07
C ALA A 57 12.18 -14.91 11.59
N PHE A 58 11.06 -15.04 12.31
CA PHE A 58 9.83 -14.31 12.01
C PHE A 58 9.96 -12.81 12.27
N GLU A 59 10.59 -12.43 13.38
CA GLU A 59 10.83 -11.05 13.75
C GLU A 59 11.77 -10.35 12.76
N ALA A 60 12.81 -11.04 12.27
CA ALA A 60 13.67 -10.55 11.20
C ALA A 60 12.96 -10.37 9.86
N VAL A 61 12.06 -11.30 9.48
CA VAL A 61 11.25 -11.17 8.27
C VAL A 61 10.23 -10.03 8.43
N SER A 62 9.55 -9.95 9.58
CA SER A 62 8.56 -8.91 9.87
C SER A 62 9.18 -7.52 9.95
N SER A 63 10.37 -7.38 10.54
CA SER A 63 11.10 -6.11 10.57
C SER A 63 11.52 -5.69 9.17
N SER A 64 12.03 -6.64 8.36
CA SER A 64 12.42 -6.37 6.96
C SER A 64 11.23 -5.92 6.11
N VAL A 65 10.08 -6.58 6.24
CA VAL A 65 8.83 -6.18 5.56
C VAL A 65 8.34 -4.81 6.04
N THR A 66 8.47 -4.52 7.34
CA THR A 66 8.08 -3.24 7.92
C THR A 66 8.95 -2.09 7.40
N SER A 67 10.27 -2.28 7.37
CA SER A 67 11.21 -1.31 6.79
C SER A 67 10.93 -1.07 5.30
N PHE A 68 10.65 -2.13 4.54
CA PHE A 68 10.28 -2.01 3.14
C PHE A 68 8.97 -1.22 2.94
N LYS A 69 7.97 -1.46 3.80
CA LYS A 69 6.72 -0.69 3.81
C LYS A 69 6.95 0.79 4.09
N GLN A 70 7.87 1.13 5.00
CA GLN A 70 8.22 2.53 5.28
C GLN A 70 8.85 3.20 4.05
N ILE A 71 9.75 2.53 3.33
CA ILE A 71 10.38 3.06 2.11
C ILE A 71 9.31 3.36 1.05
N ILE A 72 8.40 2.43 0.79
CA ILE A 72 7.30 2.63 -0.16
C ILE A 72 6.44 3.82 0.25
N ASN A 73 6.06 3.91 1.54
CA ASN A 73 5.24 5.02 2.03
C ASN A 73 5.90 6.38 1.81
N VAL A 74 7.20 6.52 2.10
CA VAL A 74 7.94 7.77 1.88
C VAL A 74 7.98 8.14 0.40
N LEU A 75 8.23 7.17 -0.47
CA LEU A 75 8.27 7.37 -1.92
C LEU A 75 6.90 7.80 -2.46
N THR A 76 5.83 7.13 -2.05
CA THR A 76 4.46 7.49 -2.42
C THR A 76 4.09 8.90 -1.94
N PHE A 77 4.42 9.25 -0.70
CA PHE A 77 4.11 10.58 -0.16
C PHE A 77 4.84 11.70 -0.90
N SER A 78 6.11 11.48 -1.26
CA SER A 78 6.90 12.41 -2.07
C SER A 78 6.26 12.69 -3.44
N ILE A 79 5.80 11.64 -4.13
CA ILE A 79 5.14 11.76 -5.44
C ILE A 79 3.80 12.51 -5.31
N ILE A 80 3.03 12.26 -4.26
CA ILE A 80 1.76 12.95 -4.01
C ILE A 80 2.00 14.46 -3.85
N ILE A 81 2.97 14.86 -3.03
CA ILE A 81 3.31 16.28 -2.84
C ILE A 81 3.75 16.91 -4.16
N GLY A 82 4.64 16.25 -4.89
CA GLY A 82 5.10 16.73 -6.20
C GLY A 82 3.94 16.94 -7.18
N SER A 83 2.99 15.99 -7.20
CA SER A 83 1.80 16.05 -8.05
C SER A 83 0.89 17.24 -7.70
N ILE A 84 0.70 17.54 -6.41
CA ILE A 84 -0.09 18.69 -5.96
C ILE A 84 0.54 20.00 -6.44
N ILE A 85 1.87 20.13 -6.33
CA ILE A 85 2.60 21.33 -6.76
C ILE A 85 2.47 21.51 -8.28
N VAL A 86 2.76 20.46 -9.06
CA VAL A 86 2.68 20.51 -10.53
C VAL A 86 1.25 20.80 -11.00
N LEU A 87 0.25 20.12 -10.42
CA LEU A 87 -1.15 20.36 -10.73
C LEU A 87 -1.55 21.81 -10.44
N SER A 88 -1.13 22.36 -9.29
CA SER A 88 -1.41 23.74 -8.91
C SER A 88 -0.77 24.75 -9.87
N LEU A 89 0.44 24.47 -10.36
CA LEU A 89 1.13 25.34 -11.33
C LEU A 89 0.39 25.35 -12.68
N ILE A 90 -0.01 24.18 -13.18
CA ILE A 90 -0.81 24.06 -14.39
C ILE A 90 -2.13 24.83 -14.24
N LEU A 91 -2.81 24.64 -13.11
CA LEU A 91 -4.03 25.37 -12.78
C LEU A 91 -3.85 26.88 -12.85
N MET A 92 -2.75 27.39 -12.28
CA MET A 92 -2.44 28.81 -12.28
C MET A 92 -2.20 29.36 -13.69
N PHE A 93 -1.53 28.59 -14.55
CA PHE A 93 -1.31 28.98 -15.95
C PHE A 93 -2.62 29.06 -16.74
N TRP A 94 -3.46 28.03 -16.62
CA TRP A 94 -4.79 28.00 -17.27
C TRP A 94 -5.67 29.17 -16.83
N LEU A 95 -5.69 29.46 -15.53
CA LEU A 95 -6.48 30.58 -14.98
C LEU A 95 -5.98 31.94 -15.48
N ARG A 96 -4.67 32.10 -15.69
CA ARG A 96 -4.11 33.36 -16.21
C ARG A 96 -4.51 33.61 -17.66
N GLU A 97 -4.54 32.57 -18.48
CA GLU A 97 -4.92 32.65 -19.89
C GLU A 97 -6.41 32.99 -20.06
N ARG A 98 -7.27 32.44 -19.19
CA ARG A 98 -8.72 32.70 -19.16
C ARG A 98 -9.13 33.97 -18.42
N ILE A 99 -8.21 34.69 -17.78
CA ILE A 99 -8.54 35.84 -16.93
C ILE A 99 -9.20 36.98 -17.72
N TYR A 100 -8.85 37.12 -19.00
CA TYR A 100 -9.41 38.15 -19.88
C TYR A 100 -10.86 37.83 -20.25
N GLU A 101 -11.17 36.57 -20.55
CA GLU A 101 -12.54 36.09 -20.80
C GLU A 101 -13.40 36.20 -19.54
N ILE A 102 -12.84 35.81 -18.39
CA ILE A 102 -13.49 35.92 -17.08
C ILE A 102 -13.81 37.38 -16.74
N GLY A 103 -12.92 38.32 -17.05
CA GLY A 103 -13.15 39.76 -16.84
C GLY A 103 -14.31 40.32 -17.68
N VAL A 104 -14.45 39.85 -18.92
CA VAL A 104 -15.59 40.20 -19.79
C VAL A 104 -16.89 39.59 -19.26
N LEU A 105 -16.89 38.31 -18.87
CA LEU A 105 -18.05 37.61 -18.30
C LEU A 105 -18.52 38.23 -16.98
N LEU A 106 -17.58 38.69 -16.15
CA LEU A 106 -17.92 39.40 -14.91
C LEU A 106 -18.58 40.76 -15.20
N SER A 107 -18.13 41.44 -16.25
CA SER A 107 -18.71 42.72 -16.71
C SER A 107 -20.11 42.53 -17.32
N LEU A 108 -20.44 41.32 -17.77
CA LEU A 108 -21.78 40.91 -18.21
C LEU A 108 -22.70 40.50 -17.04
N GLY A 109 -22.23 40.57 -15.79
CA GLY A 109 -23.02 40.28 -14.59
C GLY A 109 -23.00 38.81 -14.13
N ILE A 110 -22.13 37.96 -14.68
CA ILE A 110 -22.01 36.56 -14.27
C ILE A 110 -21.28 36.48 -12.92
N SER A 111 -21.80 35.64 -12.02
CA SER A 111 -21.25 35.50 -10.67
C SER A 111 -19.91 34.74 -10.66
N LYS A 112 -18.99 35.14 -9.76
CA LYS A 112 -17.69 34.45 -9.56
C LYS A 112 -17.84 32.96 -9.24
N ALA A 113 -18.94 32.58 -8.58
CA ALA A 113 -19.23 31.19 -8.21
C ALA A 113 -19.51 30.30 -9.43
N MET A 114 -20.15 30.83 -10.47
CA MET A 114 -20.41 30.09 -11.72
C MET A 114 -19.10 29.71 -12.42
N ILE A 115 -18.12 30.61 -12.38
CA ILE A 115 -16.79 30.41 -12.98
C ILE A 115 -16.02 29.33 -12.23
N ILE A 116 -16.04 29.37 -10.89
CA ILE A 116 -15.42 28.32 -10.06
C ILE A 116 -16.10 26.97 -10.30
N SER A 117 -17.43 26.95 -10.42
CA SER A 117 -18.18 25.71 -10.70
C SER A 117 -17.84 25.10 -12.06
N GLN A 118 -17.65 25.92 -13.11
CA GLN A 118 -17.22 25.45 -14.43
C GLN A 118 -15.84 24.80 -14.35
N PHE A 119 -14.93 25.44 -13.61
CA PHE A 119 -13.57 24.94 -13.42
C PHE A 119 -13.53 23.61 -12.67
N ILE A 120 -14.31 23.47 -11.59
CA ILE A 120 -14.45 22.20 -10.87
C ILE A 120 -15.00 21.11 -11.80
N LEU A 121 -16.03 21.42 -12.58
CA LEU A 121 -16.65 20.46 -13.49
C LEU A 121 -15.68 19.98 -14.58
N GLU A 122 -14.87 20.89 -15.13
CA GLU A 122 -13.82 20.57 -16.10
C GLU A 122 -12.78 19.62 -15.50
N LEU A 123 -12.29 19.91 -14.28
CA LEU A 123 -11.35 19.02 -13.59
C LEU A 123 -11.96 17.66 -13.26
N VAL A 124 -13.22 17.61 -12.86
CA VAL A 124 -13.92 16.35 -12.57
C VAL A 124 -14.00 15.48 -13.83
N ILE A 125 -14.40 16.05 -14.97
CA ILE A 125 -14.48 15.30 -16.24
C ILE A 125 -13.10 14.76 -16.63
N ILE A 126 -12.06 15.60 -16.59
CA ILE A 126 -10.68 15.19 -16.91
C ILE A 126 -10.21 14.09 -15.94
N SER A 127 -10.55 14.19 -14.65
CA SER A 127 -10.15 13.20 -13.63
C SER A 127 -10.76 11.82 -13.88
N VAL A 128 -12.01 11.75 -14.38
CA VAL A 128 -12.68 10.48 -14.69
C VAL A 128 -11.97 9.78 -15.85
N PHE A 129 -11.69 10.51 -16.93
CA PHE A 129 -10.93 9.98 -18.07
C PHE A 129 -9.51 9.55 -17.68
N SER A 130 -8.82 10.38 -16.90
CA SER A 130 -7.49 10.08 -16.38
C SER A 130 -7.48 8.80 -15.53
N MET A 131 -8.46 8.64 -14.62
CA MET A 131 -8.57 7.45 -13.78
C MET A 131 -8.80 6.17 -14.59
N ALA A 132 -9.64 6.24 -15.63
CA ALA A 132 -9.86 5.10 -16.53
C ALA A 132 -8.57 4.67 -17.23
N LEU A 133 -7.83 5.64 -17.79
CA LEU A 133 -6.54 5.38 -18.44
C LEU A 133 -5.48 4.90 -17.44
N ALA A 134 -5.42 5.48 -16.24
CA ALA A 134 -4.49 5.10 -15.18
C ALA A 134 -4.75 3.67 -14.67
N SER A 135 -6.01 3.25 -14.57
CA SER A 135 -6.36 1.90 -14.13
C SER A 135 -5.89 0.85 -15.15
N ILE A 136 -6.14 1.10 -16.44
CA ILE A 136 -5.73 0.19 -17.52
C ILE A 136 -4.20 0.13 -17.63
N SER A 137 -3.56 1.30 -17.73
CA SER A 137 -2.10 1.39 -17.85
C SER A 137 -1.38 0.89 -16.61
N GLY A 138 -1.89 1.19 -15.41
CA GLY A 138 -1.34 0.74 -14.14
C GLY A 138 -1.36 -0.79 -14.01
N SER A 139 -2.47 -1.44 -14.36
CA SER A 139 -2.56 -2.90 -14.39
C SER A 139 -1.56 -3.50 -15.39
N TYR A 140 -1.45 -2.91 -16.57
CA TYR A 140 -0.53 -3.38 -17.61
C TYR A 140 0.94 -3.23 -17.22
N ILE A 141 1.36 -2.04 -16.79
CA ILE A 141 2.73 -1.75 -16.35
C ILE A 141 3.09 -2.60 -15.14
N SER A 142 2.18 -2.73 -14.17
CA SER A 142 2.43 -3.56 -12.99
C SER A 142 2.68 -5.01 -13.39
N THR A 143 1.81 -5.58 -14.24
CA THR A 143 1.98 -6.94 -14.74
C THR A 143 3.30 -7.11 -15.51
N MET A 144 3.70 -6.12 -16.31
CA MET A 144 4.97 -6.13 -17.04
C MET A 144 6.19 -6.12 -16.11
N VAL A 145 6.19 -5.23 -15.13
CA VAL A 145 7.27 -5.11 -14.12
C VAL A 145 7.37 -6.41 -13.31
N PHE A 146 6.24 -6.94 -12.82
CA PHE A 146 6.21 -8.21 -12.10
C PHE A 146 6.74 -9.37 -12.95
N LYS A 147 6.28 -9.50 -14.21
CA LYS A 147 6.79 -10.52 -15.14
C LYS A 147 8.30 -10.35 -15.40
N GLY A 148 8.80 -9.12 -15.45
CA GLY A 148 10.23 -8.81 -15.59
C GLY A 148 11.06 -9.32 -14.41
N PHE A 149 10.59 -9.09 -13.18
CA PHE A 149 11.24 -9.62 -11.97
C PHE A 149 11.27 -11.16 -11.95
N ILE A 150 10.17 -11.81 -12.35
CA ILE A 150 10.09 -13.28 -12.40
C ILE A 150 11.05 -13.88 -13.45
N LYS A 151 11.20 -13.23 -14.61
CA LYS A 151 12.17 -13.69 -15.63
C LYS A 151 13.63 -13.50 -15.22
N GLY A 152 13.92 -12.49 -14.38
CA GLY A 152 15.27 -12.22 -13.88
C GLY A 152 15.71 -13.13 -12.72
N GLY A 153 14.76 -13.70 -11.96
CA GLY A 153 15.02 -14.68 -10.91
C GLY A 153 14.91 -16.11 -11.46
N GLN A 154 16.03 -16.83 -11.55
CA GLN A 154 16.07 -18.24 -11.92
C GLN A 154 15.17 -19.08 -10.98
N GLN A 155 13.96 -19.44 -11.43
CA GLN A 155 13.22 -20.65 -11.01
C GLN A 155 12.03 -20.87 -11.97
N GLN A 156 12.27 -21.70 -12.98
CA GLN A 156 11.30 -22.06 -14.02
C GLN A 156 10.33 -23.15 -13.49
N ASP A 157 9.05 -22.99 -13.84
CA ASP A 157 7.95 -23.97 -13.86
C ASP A 157 7.07 -24.22 -12.62
N SER A 158 7.56 -24.22 -11.36
CA SER A 158 6.66 -24.47 -10.19
C SER A 158 6.19 -23.21 -9.44
N SER A 159 6.82 -22.07 -9.71
CA SER A 159 6.53 -20.82 -9.00
C SER A 159 5.52 -19.92 -9.73
N SER A 160 5.27 -20.15 -11.02
CA SER A 160 4.39 -19.33 -11.86
C SER A 160 2.95 -19.24 -11.33
N ALA A 161 2.39 -20.34 -10.84
CA ALA A 161 1.03 -20.39 -10.27
C ALA A 161 0.91 -19.65 -8.91
N ILE A 162 1.98 -19.64 -8.11
CA ILE A 162 2.03 -18.88 -6.86
C ILE A 162 2.16 -17.39 -7.16
N PHE A 163 2.94 -17.03 -8.19
CA PHE A 163 3.15 -15.64 -8.59
C PHE A 163 1.99 -15.04 -9.40
N GLU A 164 1.16 -15.84 -10.07
CA GLU A 164 -0.06 -15.38 -10.74
C GLU A 164 -1.09 -14.83 -9.74
N ASN A 165 -1.17 -15.40 -8.53
CA ASN A 165 -1.99 -14.89 -7.42
C ASN A 165 -1.36 -13.68 -6.69
N ILE A 166 -0.10 -13.36 -6.98
CA ILE A 166 0.60 -12.18 -6.43
C ILE A 166 0.51 -11.01 -7.41
N VAL A 167 0.05 -11.22 -8.65
CA VAL A 167 -0.24 -10.14 -9.58
C VAL A 167 -1.26 -9.21 -8.91
N PRO A 168 -0.95 -7.92 -8.73
CA PRO A 168 -1.82 -7.02 -8.01
C PRO A 168 -3.15 -6.87 -8.76
N HIS A 169 -4.19 -7.44 -8.18
CA HIS A 169 -5.55 -7.29 -8.68
C HIS A 169 -6.09 -5.92 -8.26
N LEU A 170 -6.69 -5.22 -9.22
CA LEU A 170 -7.38 -3.97 -8.95
C LEU A 170 -8.69 -4.26 -8.22
N HIS A 171 -8.73 -3.96 -6.93
CA HIS A 171 -9.98 -3.96 -6.18
C HIS A 171 -10.76 -2.67 -6.45
N ALA A 172 -12.04 -2.82 -6.82
CA ALA A 172 -12.94 -1.68 -7.05
C ALA A 172 -13.06 -0.76 -5.82
N SER A 173 -13.00 -1.32 -4.61
CA SER A 173 -13.04 -0.55 -3.35
C SER A 173 -11.85 0.40 -3.22
N THR A 174 -10.64 -0.05 -3.57
CA THR A 174 -9.42 0.76 -3.51
C THR A 174 -9.44 1.87 -4.56
N ILE A 175 -9.97 1.60 -5.75
CA ILE A 175 -10.15 2.61 -6.80
C ILE A 175 -11.10 3.71 -6.32
N LEU A 176 -12.23 3.32 -5.70
CA LEU A 176 -13.20 4.28 -5.17
C LEU A 176 -12.59 5.19 -4.09
N MET A 177 -11.87 4.61 -3.12
CA MET A 177 -11.21 5.38 -2.05
C MET A 177 -10.14 6.32 -2.62
N THR A 178 -9.35 5.85 -3.57
CA THR A 178 -8.29 6.66 -4.22
C THR A 178 -8.92 7.81 -5.02
N TYR A 179 -10.03 7.56 -5.71
CA TYR A 179 -10.78 8.60 -6.40
C TYR A 179 -11.35 9.64 -5.43
N GLY A 180 -11.86 9.21 -4.26
CA GLY A 180 -12.31 10.11 -3.21
C GLY A 180 -11.21 11.05 -2.72
N ILE A 181 -10.00 10.53 -2.50
CA ILE A 181 -8.83 11.34 -2.12
C ILE A 181 -8.47 12.33 -3.24
N LEU A 182 -8.51 11.90 -4.49
CA LEU A 182 -8.24 12.76 -5.65
C LEU A 182 -9.22 13.94 -5.72
N LEU A 183 -10.51 13.71 -5.47
CA LEU A 183 -11.51 14.78 -5.44
C LEU A 183 -11.22 15.81 -4.34
N ILE A 184 -10.79 15.36 -3.15
CA ILE A 184 -10.39 16.27 -2.07
C ILE A 184 -9.18 17.12 -2.49
N ILE A 185 -8.18 16.52 -3.14
CA ILE A 185 -7.01 17.24 -3.65
C ILE A 185 -7.42 18.29 -4.68
N ILE A 186 -8.31 17.94 -5.61
CA ILE A 186 -8.85 18.87 -6.60
C ILE A 186 -9.54 20.05 -5.92
N LEU A 187 -10.41 19.80 -4.94
CA LEU A 187 -11.11 20.86 -4.20
C LEU A 187 -10.11 21.79 -3.48
N LEU A 188 -9.11 21.23 -2.81
CA LEU A 188 -8.06 22.03 -2.14
C LEU A 188 -7.25 22.86 -3.13
N ALA A 189 -6.89 22.28 -4.28
CA ALA A 189 -6.13 22.98 -5.32
C ALA A 189 -6.93 24.15 -5.92
N VAL A 190 -8.23 23.95 -6.18
CA VAL A 190 -9.12 25.00 -6.71
C VAL A 190 -9.36 26.11 -5.68
N VAL A 191 -9.56 25.77 -4.41
CA VAL A 191 -9.70 26.78 -3.35
C VAL A 191 -8.41 27.57 -3.20
N GLY A 192 -7.25 26.91 -3.23
CA GLY A 192 -5.94 27.55 -3.18
C GLY A 192 -5.73 28.51 -4.36
N SER A 193 -5.97 28.06 -5.59
CA SER A 193 -5.82 28.90 -6.78
C SER A 193 -6.81 30.06 -6.81
N SER A 194 -8.07 29.82 -6.46
CA SER A 194 -9.10 30.86 -6.38
C SER A 194 -8.81 31.90 -5.28
N SER A 195 -8.24 31.48 -4.15
CA SER A 195 -7.87 32.39 -3.05
C SER A 195 -6.71 33.33 -3.44
N ILE A 196 -5.75 32.82 -4.22
CA ILE A 196 -4.65 33.63 -4.79
C ILE A 196 -5.20 34.70 -5.74
N ILE A 197 -6.23 34.36 -6.53
CA ILE A 197 -6.89 35.31 -7.44
C ILE A 197 -7.71 36.36 -6.66
N LEU A 198 -8.41 35.95 -5.60
CA LEU A 198 -9.28 36.85 -4.83
C LEU A 198 -8.51 37.82 -3.92
N HIS A 199 -7.38 37.39 -3.34
CA HIS A 199 -6.51 38.27 -2.54
C HIS A 199 -5.66 39.22 -3.40
N LYS A 200 -5.47 38.92 -4.70
CA LYS A 200 -4.81 39.83 -5.64
C LYS A 200 -5.82 40.83 -6.20
N ASN A 201 -6.40 41.65 -5.33
CA ASN A 201 -7.20 42.79 -5.77
C ASN A 201 -6.36 44.06 -5.81
N GLN A 202 -6.50 44.76 -6.95
CA GLN A 202 -6.08 46.13 -7.31
C GLN A 202 -4.78 46.28 -8.12
N LYS A 203 -4.93 46.94 -9.28
CA LYS A 203 -3.97 47.24 -10.37
C LYS A 203 -3.94 46.26 -11.53
N ILE A 204 -5.11 45.98 -12.10
CA ILE A 204 -5.23 45.91 -13.56
C ILE A 204 -6.28 46.96 -13.94
N PHE A 205 -5.82 48.21 -13.93
CA PHE A 205 -6.25 49.35 -14.74
C PHE A 205 -5.05 50.30 -14.75
#